data_AF-A0AAV2B480-F1
#
_entry.id   AF-A0AAV2B480-F1
#
_cell.length_a   1.000
_cell.length_b   1.000
_cell.length_c   1.000
_cell.angle_alpha   90.00
_cell.angle_beta   90.00
_cell.angle_gamma   90.00
#
_symmetry.space_group_name_H-M   'P 1'
#
loop_
_entity.id
_entity.type
_entity.pdbx_description
1 polymer ?
#
loop_
_entity_poly.entity_id
_entity_poly.type
_entity_poly.pdbx_seq_one_letter_code
_entity_poly.pdbx_strand_id
1 'polypeptide(L)'
;MRTCALLAAWILLHTIPSVISSSTFHQHPFSNGIIQLIIEAYTEEMLREMNSIPEFQLTETQYALLRQRMRSLYEHIRHHPALHQRYLWVGKGRPDIDPDIGTSSQPTRQGRTSSKRKRYLSDNSSDQSHEVKSGTQKKAQASFPSQEICKTDRQWKQINNTHDFYGNDVEVIQDSVQQYVFSYSCVAETGPCIGISPLYESECTERYGWMYMYYKRVDDPYRTPQWGFVAAPHHCACKITPKYIPDS
;
A
#
# COMPACT_ATOMS: atom_id res chain seq x y z
N MET A 1 67.85 4.66 24.93
CA MET A 1 67.88 6.14 24.73
C MET A 1 67.34 6.39 23.33
N ARG A 2 66.02 6.54 23.14
CA ARG A 2 65.25 7.81 23.11
C ARG A 2 65.99 8.96 22.43
N THR A 3 65.61 9.27 21.18
CA THR A 3 65.31 10.62 20.66
C THR A 3 64.88 10.59 19.20
N CYS A 4 63.80 11.33 18.88
CA CYS A 4 63.51 12.16 17.68
C CYS A 4 61.98 12.27 17.51
N ALA A 5 61.36 13.39 17.90
CA ALA A 5 61.22 14.67 17.16
C ALA A 5 60.11 14.57 16.09
N LEU A 6 58.93 15.13 16.38
CA LEU A 6 58.41 16.41 15.85
C LEU A 6 57.72 16.26 14.49
N LEU A 7 56.42 16.55 14.41
CA LEU A 7 55.88 17.65 13.60
C LEU A 7 54.36 17.75 13.70
N ALA A 8 53.91 18.97 13.92
CA ALA A 8 52.53 19.43 13.91
C ALA A 8 52.04 19.64 12.47
N ALA A 9 50.76 19.33 12.19
CA ALA A 9 50.06 19.85 11.02
C ALA A 9 48.54 19.92 11.25
N TRP A 10 48.07 21.14 11.51
CA TRP A 10 46.95 21.82 10.87
C TRP A 10 45.60 21.06 10.73
N ILE A 11 44.69 21.40 11.65
CA ILE A 11 43.25 21.19 11.54
C ILE A 11 42.67 22.35 10.72
N LEU A 12 42.21 22.09 9.50
CA LEU A 12 41.27 22.94 8.75
C LEU A 12 40.69 22.12 7.59
N LEU A 13 39.53 21.51 7.79
CA LEU A 13 38.69 21.01 6.69
C LEU A 13 37.22 21.35 6.95
N HIS A 14 36.59 21.76 5.88
CA HIS A 14 35.41 22.60 5.75
C HIS A 14 34.11 22.05 6.34
N THR A 15 33.38 22.93 7.04
CA THR A 15 31.93 22.80 7.22
C THR A 15 31.23 23.06 5.89
N ILE A 16 30.81 21.99 5.22
CA ILE A 16 29.83 22.07 4.13
C ILE A 16 28.44 22.12 4.78
N PRO A 17 27.60 23.13 4.53
CA PRO A 17 26.19 23.03 4.88
C PRO A 17 25.55 22.04 3.90
N SER A 18 25.45 20.78 4.32
CA SER A 18 24.54 19.85 3.66
C SER A 18 23.13 20.40 3.82
N VAL A 19 22.56 20.83 2.70
CA VAL A 19 21.12 21.00 2.57
C VAL A 19 20.53 19.61 2.81
N ILE A 20 20.12 19.34 4.05
CA ILE A 20 19.30 18.18 4.39
C ILE A 20 17.96 18.44 3.71
N SER A 21 17.87 18.02 2.45
CA SER A 21 16.59 17.74 1.83
C SER A 21 15.96 16.64 2.66
N SER A 22 15.09 17.03 3.59
CA SER A 22 14.32 16.11 4.41
C SER A 22 13.22 15.49 3.54
N SER A 23 13.63 14.69 2.57
CA SER A 23 12.78 13.62 2.09
C SER A 23 12.98 12.46 3.06
N THR A 24 12.11 12.36 4.06
CA THR A 24 11.87 11.09 4.75
C THR A 24 11.26 10.12 3.74
N PHE A 25 12.08 9.67 2.79
CA PHE A 25 11.86 8.39 2.15
C PHE A 25 11.94 7.39 3.28
N HIS A 26 10.80 6.83 3.68
CA HIS A 26 10.79 5.53 4.31
C HIS A 26 11.48 4.58 3.33
N GLN A 27 12.79 4.42 3.48
CA GLN A 27 13.56 3.43 2.74
C GLN A 27 12.90 2.10 3.06
N HIS A 28 12.33 1.48 2.03
CA HIS A 28 11.73 0.15 2.16
C HIS A 28 12.80 -0.74 2.79
N PRO A 29 12.50 -1.56 3.83
CA PRO A 29 13.52 -2.31 4.56
C PRO A 29 14.36 -3.24 3.65
N PHE A 30 13.86 -3.53 2.44
CA PHE A 30 14.52 -4.30 1.39
C PHE A 30 15.36 -3.46 0.40
N SER A 31 15.55 -2.15 0.61
CA SER A 31 16.36 -1.30 -0.28
C SER A 31 17.85 -1.41 0.01
N ASN A 32 18.19 -1.71 1.27
CA ASN A 32 19.56 -1.81 1.73
C ASN A 32 19.85 -3.31 1.91
N GLY A 33 20.92 -3.84 1.32
CA GLY A 33 21.26 -5.28 1.33
C GLY A 33 21.49 -5.90 2.72
N ILE A 34 21.20 -5.18 3.80
CA ILE A 34 21.20 -5.63 5.18
C ILE A 34 20.34 -6.87 5.37
N ILE A 35 19.13 -6.93 4.78
CA ILE A 35 18.27 -8.11 4.90
C ILE A 35 18.91 -9.34 4.25
N GLN A 36 19.60 -9.17 3.12
CA GLN A 36 20.34 -10.27 2.50
C GLN A 36 21.44 -10.78 3.42
N LEU A 37 22.23 -9.89 4.04
CA LEU A 37 23.28 -10.28 4.99
C LEU A 37 22.72 -10.97 6.23
N ILE A 38 21.56 -10.53 6.74
CA ILE A 38 20.88 -11.18 7.87
C ILE A 38 20.46 -12.61 7.49
N ILE A 39 19.85 -12.80 6.31
CA ILE A 39 19.47 -14.13 5.81
C ILE A 39 20.69 -15.02 5.64
N GLU A 40 21.77 -14.51 5.06
CA GLU A 40 23.02 -15.26 4.87
C GLU A 40 23.64 -15.66 6.21
N ALA A 41 23.79 -14.74 7.16
CA ALA A 41 24.36 -15.02 8.47
C ALA A 41 23.56 -16.08 9.24
N TYR A 42 22.23 -15.94 9.27
CA TYR A 42 21.34 -16.91 9.94
C TYR A 42 21.37 -18.29 9.26
N THR A 43 21.50 -18.33 7.93
CA THR A 43 21.61 -19.58 7.18
C THR A 43 22.88 -20.34 7.55
N GLU A 44 24.04 -19.67 7.61
CA GLU A 44 25.30 -20.33 7.97
C GLU A 44 25.29 -20.84 9.41
N GLU A 45 24.67 -20.10 10.33
CA GLU A 45 24.47 -20.53 11.72
C GLU A 45 23.62 -21.81 11.80
N MET A 46 22.45 -21.82 11.17
CA MET A 46 21.56 -22.98 11.10
C MET A 46 22.25 -24.20 10.47
N LEU A 47 22.97 -24.00 9.36
CA LEU A 47 23.70 -25.07 8.68
C LEU A 47 24.82 -25.66 9.55
N ARG A 48 25.52 -24.82 10.32
CA ARG A 48 26.54 -25.26 11.28
C ARG A 48 25.92 -26.08 12.41
N GLU A 49 24.77 -25.65 12.93
CA GLU A 49 24.04 -26.38 13.98
C GLU A 49 23.57 -27.75 13.50
N MET A 50 22.97 -27.83 12.30
CA MET A 50 22.54 -29.10 11.71
C MET A 50 23.70 -30.08 11.53
N ASN A 51 24.86 -29.61 11.08
CA ASN A 51 26.06 -30.43 10.94
C ASN A 51 26.67 -30.88 12.28
N SER A 52 26.39 -30.16 13.37
CA SER A 52 26.88 -30.52 14.71
C SER A 52 26.10 -31.68 15.35
N ILE A 53 24.88 -31.97 14.85
CA ILE A 53 24.02 -33.02 15.37
C ILE A 53 24.08 -34.24 14.43
N PRO A 54 24.56 -35.41 14.88
CA PRO A 54 24.73 -36.60 14.02
C PRO A 54 23.46 -37.04 13.28
N GLU A 55 22.30 -36.84 13.88
CA GLU A 55 20.98 -37.24 13.37
C GLU A 55 20.50 -36.37 12.20
N PHE A 56 21.06 -35.17 12.04
CA PHE A 56 20.69 -34.19 11.01
C PHE A 56 21.81 -33.91 10.01
N GLN A 57 22.83 -34.78 9.95
CA GLN A 57 23.93 -34.61 9.00
C GLN A 57 23.39 -34.60 7.57
N LEU A 58 23.51 -33.42 6.95
CA LEU A 58 23.17 -33.24 5.56
C LEU A 58 24.29 -33.82 4.70
N THR A 59 23.92 -34.46 3.59
CA THR A 59 24.89 -34.77 2.55
C THR A 59 25.45 -33.46 1.98
N GLU A 60 26.67 -33.50 1.44
CA GLU A 60 27.29 -32.32 0.81
C GLU A 60 26.37 -31.70 -0.27
N THR A 61 25.65 -32.54 -1.01
CA THR A 61 24.66 -32.11 -2.02
C THR A 61 23.45 -31.40 -1.40
N GLN A 62 22.93 -31.90 -0.28
CA GLN A 62 21.83 -31.26 0.45
C GLN A 62 22.27 -29.91 1.05
N TYR A 63 23.47 -29.86 1.61
CA TYR A 63 24.08 -28.64 2.14
C TYR A 63 24.20 -27.57 1.04
N ALA A 64 24.79 -27.93 -0.11
CA ALA A 64 24.97 -27.03 -1.23
C ALA A 64 23.62 -26.51 -1.78
N LEU A 65 22.62 -27.40 -1.91
CA LEU A 65 21.29 -27.03 -2.38
C LEU A 65 20.58 -26.07 -1.41
N LEU A 66 20.60 -26.38 -0.11
CA LEU A 66 19.97 -25.54 0.91
C LEU A 66 20.62 -24.14 0.95
N ARG A 67 21.95 -24.08 0.93
CA ARG A 67 22.70 -22.83 0.86
C ARG A 67 22.36 -22.01 -0.37
N GLN A 68 22.24 -22.65 -1.54
CA GLN A 68 21.83 -21.99 -2.78
C GLN A 68 20.42 -21.43 -2.68
N ARG A 69 19.46 -22.22 -2.15
CA ARG A 69 18.08 -21.78 -1.97
C ARG A 69 17.97 -20.59 -1.03
N MET A 70 18.67 -20.62 0.09
CA MET A 70 18.67 -19.54 1.07
C MET A 70 19.31 -18.25 0.53
N ARG A 71 20.37 -18.34 -0.29
CA ARG A 71 20.91 -17.16 -0.99
C ARG A 71 19.89 -16.52 -1.95
N SER A 72 19.05 -17.33 -2.60
CA SER A 72 17.97 -16.82 -3.46
C SER A 72 16.76 -16.28 -2.70
N LEU A 73 16.66 -16.54 -1.39
CA LEU A 73 15.49 -16.17 -0.58
C LEU A 73 15.30 -14.66 -0.51
N TYR A 74 16.38 -13.88 -0.40
CA TYR A 74 16.31 -12.42 -0.38
C TYR A 74 15.62 -11.87 -1.64
N GLU A 75 16.09 -12.29 -2.81
CA GLU A 75 15.54 -11.86 -4.09
C GLU A 75 14.09 -12.34 -4.27
N HIS A 76 13.78 -13.53 -3.80
CA HIS A 76 12.42 -14.07 -3.78
C HIS A 76 11.48 -13.21 -2.92
N ILE A 77 11.88 -12.87 -1.69
CA ILE A 77 11.08 -12.03 -0.79
C ILE A 77 10.93 -10.62 -1.36
N ARG A 78 12.04 -10.01 -1.81
CA ARG A 78 12.08 -8.64 -2.31
C ARG A 78 11.10 -8.39 -3.45
N HIS A 79 10.95 -9.36 -4.35
CA HIS A 79 10.07 -9.28 -5.51
C HIS A 79 8.70 -9.92 -5.28
N HIS A 80 8.40 -10.32 -4.05
CA HIS A 80 7.15 -11.01 -3.75
C HIS A 80 5.95 -10.05 -3.91
N PRO A 81 4.95 -10.36 -4.75
CA PRO A 81 3.84 -9.44 -5.06
C PRO A 81 3.07 -8.97 -3.82
N ALA A 82 3.00 -9.81 -2.79
CA ALA A 82 2.29 -9.48 -1.56
C ALA A 82 2.86 -8.24 -0.83
N LEU A 83 4.14 -7.92 -1.01
CA LEU A 83 4.78 -6.77 -0.34
C LEU A 83 4.30 -5.41 -0.87
N HIS A 84 3.73 -5.37 -2.08
CA HIS A 84 3.36 -4.12 -2.75
C HIS A 84 1.85 -3.83 -2.71
N GLN A 85 1.08 -4.62 -1.97
CA GLN A 85 -0.37 -4.48 -1.87
C GLN A 85 -0.75 -3.52 -0.74
N ARG A 86 -1.32 -2.35 -1.09
CA ARG A 86 -1.80 -1.34 -0.12
C ARG A 86 -2.97 -1.83 0.75
N TYR A 87 -3.78 -2.75 0.22
CA TYR A 87 -5.04 -3.20 0.81
C TYR A 87 -4.95 -4.60 1.44
N LEU A 88 -3.73 -5.14 1.59
CA LEU A 88 -3.47 -6.39 2.30
C LEU A 88 -2.65 -6.08 3.56
N TRP A 89 -3.05 -6.65 4.68
CA TRP A 89 -2.31 -6.62 5.93
C TRP A 89 -2.09 -8.03 6.45
N VAL A 90 -0.85 -8.34 6.85
CA VAL A 90 -0.47 -9.63 7.43
C VAL A 90 0.13 -9.39 8.81
N GLY A 91 -0.52 -9.89 9.87
CA GLY A 91 -0.09 -9.63 11.24
C GLY A 91 -0.93 -10.34 12.29
N LYS A 92 -0.67 -10.07 13.57
CA LYS A 92 -1.37 -10.68 14.72
C LYS A 92 -2.73 -10.05 15.06
N GLY A 93 -3.22 -9.14 14.22
CA GLY A 93 -4.48 -8.47 14.45
C GLY A 93 -4.82 -7.46 13.35
N ARG A 94 -6.06 -7.00 13.39
CA ARG A 94 -6.62 -6.03 12.45
C ARG A 94 -5.87 -4.68 12.58
N PRO A 95 -5.42 -4.09 11.46
CA PRO A 95 -4.75 -2.79 11.51
C PRO A 95 -5.76 -1.66 11.75
N ASP A 96 -5.30 -0.59 12.40
CA ASP A 96 -6.08 0.64 12.70
C ASP A 96 -5.69 1.79 11.76
N ILE A 97 -5.51 1.47 10.48
CA ILE A 97 -5.15 2.44 9.44
C ILE A 97 -6.15 2.33 8.29
N ASP A 98 -6.76 3.43 7.87
CA ASP A 98 -7.53 3.44 6.62
C ASP A 98 -6.55 3.68 5.46
N PRO A 99 -6.34 2.71 4.56
CA PRO A 99 -5.42 2.86 3.46
C PRO A 99 -5.83 3.99 2.52
N ASP A 100 -7.11 4.35 2.37
CA ASP A 100 -7.58 5.38 1.45
C ASP A 100 -7.36 6.80 1.98
N ILE A 101 -7.43 7.00 3.29
CA ILE A 101 -7.36 8.33 3.91
C ILE A 101 -5.94 8.93 3.83
N GLY A 102 -4.92 8.10 3.58
CA GLY A 102 -3.53 8.51 3.59
C GLY A 102 -3.08 8.89 5.00
N THR A 103 -1.85 8.57 5.35
CA THR A 103 -1.22 8.94 6.63
C THR A 103 -0.87 10.44 6.71
N SER A 104 -1.82 11.32 6.40
CA SER A 104 -1.70 12.77 6.60
C SER A 104 -2.10 13.23 8.01
N SER A 105 -2.50 12.31 8.88
CA SER A 105 -2.80 12.59 10.29
C SER A 105 -1.56 12.52 11.18
N GLN A 106 -0.44 13.14 10.77
CA GLN A 106 0.43 13.71 11.79
C GLN A 106 -0.26 14.99 12.31
N PRO A 107 -0.46 15.14 13.63
CA PRO A 107 -0.94 16.39 14.17
C PRO A 107 0.07 17.46 13.78
N THR A 108 -0.37 18.45 13.01
CA THR A 108 0.39 19.63 12.64
C THR A 108 0.72 20.38 13.93
N ARG A 109 1.79 19.95 14.59
CA ARG A 109 2.36 20.66 15.73
C ARG A 109 2.95 21.96 15.17
N GLN A 110 2.33 23.03 15.66
CA GLN A 110 2.88 24.37 15.81
C GLN A 110 2.91 25.23 14.55
N GLY A 111 2.10 26.29 14.64
CA GLY A 111 2.07 27.36 13.69
C GLY A 111 3.43 28.05 13.56
N ARG A 112 3.67 28.52 12.34
CA ARG A 112 4.51 29.67 12.12
C ARG A 112 3.70 30.66 11.30
N THR A 113 3.24 31.68 12.02
CA THR A 113 2.95 32.99 11.47
C THR A 113 4.13 33.48 10.65
N SER A 114 3.97 33.61 9.34
CA SER A 114 4.80 34.47 8.50
C SER A 114 3.88 35.21 7.54
N SER A 115 3.45 36.40 7.94
CA SER A 115 4.10 37.67 7.59
C SER A 115 3.78 38.10 6.17
N LYS A 116 2.79 39.00 6.12
CA LYS A 116 2.58 40.04 5.11
C LYS A 116 3.84 40.34 4.29
N ARG A 117 3.80 40.10 2.99
CA ARG A 117 4.60 40.87 2.03
C ARG A 117 3.70 41.41 0.93
N LYS A 118 3.16 42.59 1.22
CA LYS A 118 2.54 43.51 0.26
C LYS A 118 3.42 44.76 0.24
N ARG A 119 4.14 44.99 -0.86
CA ARG A 119 4.68 46.27 -1.38
C ARG A 119 5.46 45.96 -2.67
N TYR A 120 4.92 46.28 -3.84
CA TYR A 120 4.89 47.58 -4.54
C TYR A 120 6.20 47.90 -5.27
N LEU A 121 6.06 48.11 -6.59
CA LEU A 121 6.81 48.91 -7.59
C LEU A 121 6.43 48.28 -8.97
N SER A 122 5.56 48.83 -9.85
CA SER A 122 5.58 50.13 -10.58
C SER A 122 7.00 50.46 -11.08
N ASP A 123 7.29 50.66 -12.38
CA ASP A 123 6.54 51.45 -13.37
C ASP A 123 6.99 51.24 -14.85
N ASN A 124 6.20 51.84 -15.75
CA ASN A 124 6.38 52.19 -17.18
C ASN A 124 5.78 51.20 -18.21
N SER A 125 4.88 51.56 -19.13
CA SER A 125 4.48 52.87 -19.68
C SER A 125 3.07 52.83 -20.34
N SER A 126 2.27 53.85 -20.03
CA SER A 126 1.24 54.54 -20.86
C SER A 126 0.69 53.89 -22.13
N ASP A 127 -0.63 53.65 -22.18
CA ASP A 127 -1.53 54.52 -22.95
C ASP A 127 -3.04 54.34 -22.62
N GLN A 128 -3.76 55.44 -22.84
CA GLN A 128 -5.20 55.75 -22.66
C GLN A 128 -6.15 54.67 -23.23
N SER A 129 -7.40 54.41 -22.83
CA SER A 129 -8.52 55.19 -22.27
C SER A 129 -9.72 54.23 -22.05
N HIS A 130 -10.78 54.73 -21.40
CA HIS A 130 -12.14 54.20 -21.26
C HIS A 130 -12.48 53.27 -20.09
N GLU A 131 -13.14 53.90 -19.12
CA GLU A 131 -14.07 53.30 -18.17
C GLU A 131 -15.04 52.32 -18.84
N VAL A 132 -14.97 51.05 -18.46
CA VAL A 132 -16.15 50.19 -18.35
C VAL A 132 -16.06 49.49 -17.00
N LYS A 133 -16.94 49.88 -16.08
CA LYS A 133 -17.22 49.17 -14.83
C LYS A 133 -17.80 47.79 -15.18
N SER A 134 -16.93 46.84 -15.51
CA SER A 134 -17.29 45.42 -15.56
C SER A 134 -17.34 44.92 -14.13
N GLY A 135 -18.53 45.01 -13.54
CA GLY A 135 -18.86 44.23 -12.35
C GLY A 135 -18.65 42.76 -12.69
N THR A 136 -17.49 42.22 -12.32
CA THR A 136 -17.20 40.80 -12.45
C THR A 136 -18.06 40.08 -11.41
N GLN A 137 -19.32 39.83 -11.76
CA GLN A 137 -20.14 38.84 -11.09
C GLN A 137 -19.39 37.52 -11.22
N LYS A 138 -18.64 37.16 -10.17
CA LYS A 138 -18.21 35.78 -9.96
C LYS A 138 -19.50 34.96 -9.95
N LYS A 139 -19.88 34.39 -11.10
CA LYS A 139 -20.84 33.29 -11.17
C LYS A 139 -20.34 32.29 -10.16
N ALA A 140 -21.04 32.16 -9.03
CA ALA A 140 -20.84 31.07 -8.11
C ALA A 140 -21.05 29.81 -8.95
N GLN A 141 -19.94 29.18 -9.33
CA GLN A 141 -19.97 27.92 -10.06
C GLN A 141 -20.73 26.97 -9.14
N ALA A 142 -21.90 26.53 -9.58
CA ALA A 142 -22.74 25.65 -8.79
C ALA A 142 -21.90 24.40 -8.46
N SER A 143 -21.44 24.33 -7.22
CA SER A 143 -20.80 23.15 -6.69
C SER A 143 -21.92 22.22 -6.29
N PHE A 144 -22.21 21.25 -7.15
CA PHE A 144 -23.09 20.16 -6.78
C PHE A 144 -22.28 19.21 -5.88
N PRO A 145 -22.74 18.92 -4.66
CA PRO A 145 -22.06 17.94 -3.83
C PRO A 145 -22.12 16.59 -4.52
N SER A 146 -20.96 15.96 -4.75
CA SER A 146 -20.89 14.59 -5.24
C SER A 146 -21.34 13.64 -4.13
N GLN A 147 -22.34 12.80 -4.40
CA GLN A 147 -22.79 11.74 -3.51
C GLN A 147 -22.60 10.39 -4.19
N GLU A 148 -22.18 9.38 -3.43
CA GLU A 148 -22.11 8.01 -3.92
C GLU A 148 -23.52 7.46 -4.19
N ILE A 149 -23.71 6.81 -5.34
CA ILE A 149 -24.97 6.18 -5.75
C ILE A 149 -25.36 5.04 -4.81
N CYS A 150 -24.35 4.30 -4.32
CA CYS A 150 -24.48 3.21 -3.37
C CYS A 150 -23.59 3.50 -2.17
N LYS A 151 -24.17 3.49 -0.97
CA LYS A 151 -23.36 3.66 0.25
C LYS A 151 -22.47 2.45 0.47
N THR A 152 -21.21 2.73 0.78
CA THR A 152 -20.17 1.70 0.98
C THR A 152 -19.63 1.76 2.40
N ASP A 153 -19.63 0.60 3.08
CA ASP A 153 -18.90 0.39 4.33
C ASP A 153 -17.48 -0.09 4.02
N ARG A 154 -16.48 0.54 4.63
CA ARG A 154 -15.06 0.30 4.36
C ARG A 154 -14.37 -0.14 5.64
N GLN A 155 -13.81 -1.34 5.63
CA GLN A 155 -13.14 -1.87 6.82
C GLN A 155 -12.20 -3.02 6.47
N TRP A 156 -11.21 -3.24 7.34
CA TRP A 156 -10.40 -4.44 7.30
C TRP A 156 -11.21 -5.66 7.72
N LYS A 157 -11.28 -6.66 6.83
CA LYS A 157 -11.98 -7.94 7.06
C LYS A 157 -11.03 -9.11 6.85
N GLN A 158 -11.25 -10.19 7.60
CA GLN A 158 -10.68 -11.48 7.25
C GLN A 158 -11.61 -12.17 6.26
N ILE A 159 -11.02 -12.74 5.23
CA ILE A 159 -11.70 -13.60 4.28
C ILE A 159 -11.16 -14.99 4.56
N ASN A 160 -12.04 -15.90 4.99
CA ASN A 160 -11.65 -17.27 5.30
C ASN A 160 -11.87 -18.18 4.10
N ASN A 161 -13.05 -18.08 3.47
CA ASN A 161 -13.43 -18.86 2.30
C ASN A 161 -13.75 -17.91 1.14
N THR A 162 -13.26 -18.23 -0.05
CA THR A 162 -13.51 -17.48 -1.28
C THR A 162 -13.19 -18.38 -2.48
N HIS A 163 -13.02 -17.79 -3.67
CA HIS A 163 -12.54 -18.50 -4.85
C HIS A 163 -11.27 -17.86 -5.43
N ASP A 164 -10.47 -18.68 -6.10
CA ASP A 164 -9.30 -18.20 -6.84
C ASP A 164 -9.67 -17.61 -8.22
N PHE A 165 -8.67 -17.10 -8.94
CA PHE A 165 -8.82 -16.54 -10.28
C PHE A 165 -9.44 -17.52 -11.30
N TYR A 166 -9.37 -18.83 -11.06
CA TYR A 166 -9.93 -19.86 -11.92
C TYR A 166 -11.31 -20.32 -11.47
N GLY A 167 -11.88 -19.71 -10.43
CA GLY A 167 -13.18 -20.06 -9.87
C GLY A 167 -13.19 -21.30 -8.98
N ASN A 168 -12.02 -21.78 -8.54
CA ASN A 168 -11.96 -22.87 -7.56
C ASN A 168 -12.19 -22.33 -6.16
N ASP A 169 -12.92 -23.07 -5.32
CA ASP A 169 -13.07 -22.75 -3.92
C ASP A 169 -11.74 -22.90 -3.16
N VAL A 170 -11.42 -21.89 -2.36
CA VAL A 170 -10.17 -21.81 -1.61
C VAL A 170 -10.39 -21.34 -0.18
N GLU A 171 -9.54 -21.81 0.72
CA GLU A 171 -9.45 -21.38 2.10
C GLU A 171 -8.18 -20.56 2.30
N VAL A 172 -8.34 -19.31 2.74
CA VAL A 172 -7.22 -18.42 3.08
C VAL A 172 -6.65 -18.87 4.42
N ILE A 173 -5.33 -19.05 4.48
CA ILE A 173 -4.64 -19.54 5.67
C ILE A 173 -4.52 -18.42 6.72
N GLN A 174 -4.93 -18.70 7.96
CA GLN A 174 -5.01 -17.72 9.07
C GLN A 174 -4.25 -18.17 10.34
N ASP A 175 -3.33 -19.14 10.22
CA ASP A 175 -2.71 -19.85 11.35
C ASP A 175 -1.76 -18.98 12.20
N SER A 176 -0.47 -18.97 11.88
CA SER A 176 0.56 -18.28 12.67
C SER A 176 0.50 -16.76 12.53
N VAL A 177 -0.01 -16.29 11.40
CA VAL A 177 -0.28 -14.90 11.07
C VAL A 177 -1.63 -14.79 10.39
N GLN A 178 -2.34 -13.70 10.63
CA GLN A 178 -3.64 -13.44 10.04
C GLN A 178 -3.50 -12.52 8.84
N GLN A 179 -4.32 -12.76 7.83
CA GLN A 179 -4.41 -11.97 6.61
C GLN A 179 -5.73 -11.20 6.61
N TYR A 180 -5.64 -9.87 6.54
CA TYR A 180 -6.77 -8.94 6.46
C TYR A 180 -6.75 -8.23 5.11
N VAL A 181 -7.93 -8.07 4.52
CA VAL A 181 -8.14 -7.30 3.29
C VAL A 181 -8.96 -6.07 3.63
N PHE A 182 -8.54 -4.90 3.14
CA PHE A 182 -9.36 -3.71 3.21
C PHE A 182 -10.50 -3.85 2.21
N SER A 183 -11.70 -4.05 2.73
CA SER A 183 -12.86 -4.48 1.97
C SER A 183 -13.91 -3.38 1.91
N TYR A 184 -14.64 -3.36 0.80
CA TYR A 184 -15.70 -2.42 0.50
C TYR A 184 -17.00 -3.21 0.37
N SER A 185 -17.86 -3.10 1.37
CA SER A 185 -19.14 -3.79 1.41
C SER A 185 -20.27 -2.82 1.16
N CYS A 186 -21.35 -3.29 0.52
CA CYS A 186 -22.50 -2.45 0.30
C CYS A 186 -23.32 -2.39 1.58
N VAL A 187 -23.61 -1.16 2.02
CA VAL A 187 -24.61 -0.98 3.06
C VAL A 187 -25.91 -1.48 2.47
N ALA A 188 -26.52 -2.47 3.10
CA ALA A 188 -27.77 -3.08 2.64
C ALA A 188 -28.89 -2.03 2.70
N GLU A 189 -29.01 -1.25 1.64
CA GLU A 189 -30.13 -0.34 1.44
C GLU A 189 -31.26 -1.15 0.82
N THR A 190 -32.33 -1.32 1.58
CA THR A 190 -33.58 -1.87 1.08
C THR A 190 -34.22 -0.84 0.13
N GLY A 191 -33.70 -0.70 -1.09
CA GLY A 191 -34.21 0.28 -2.04
C GLY A 191 -33.42 0.37 -3.35
N PRO A 192 -33.95 1.10 -4.33
CA PRO A 192 -33.25 1.40 -5.57
C PRO A 192 -32.03 2.28 -5.29
N CYS A 193 -31.04 2.21 -6.17
CA CYS A 193 -29.87 3.08 -6.10
C CYS A 193 -30.27 4.56 -6.12
N ILE A 194 -29.50 5.40 -5.43
CA ILE A 194 -29.78 6.83 -5.32
C ILE A 194 -29.62 7.50 -6.70
N GLY A 195 -30.63 8.27 -7.11
CA GLY A 195 -30.59 9.07 -8.33
C GLY A 195 -30.92 8.32 -9.63
N ILE A 196 -31.38 7.07 -9.56
CA ILE A 196 -31.79 6.30 -10.75
C ILE A 196 -33.26 6.58 -11.11
N SER A 197 -33.53 6.72 -12.41
CA SER A 197 -34.88 6.95 -12.94
C SER A 197 -35.84 5.80 -12.60
N PRO A 198 -37.12 6.07 -12.27
CA PRO A 198 -38.13 5.04 -12.01
C PRO A 198 -38.41 4.07 -13.17
N LEU A 199 -37.95 4.40 -14.38
CA LEU A 199 -38.02 3.55 -15.58
C LEU A 199 -37.10 2.32 -15.49
N TYR A 200 -36.17 2.31 -14.54
CA TYR A 200 -35.27 1.19 -14.28
C TYR A 200 -35.57 0.57 -12.92
N GLU A 201 -35.34 -0.74 -12.82
CA GLU A 201 -35.06 -1.39 -11.54
C GLU A 201 -33.57 -1.23 -11.25
N SER A 202 -33.22 -1.01 -9.99
CA SER A 202 -31.83 -0.86 -9.62
C SER A 202 -31.56 -1.43 -8.23
N GLU A 203 -30.36 -1.95 -8.05
CA GLU A 203 -29.88 -2.52 -6.80
C GLU A 203 -28.38 -2.27 -6.63
N CYS A 204 -27.96 -1.98 -5.40
CA CYS A 204 -26.55 -1.88 -5.06
C CYS A 204 -25.97 -3.27 -4.85
N THR A 205 -24.98 -3.62 -5.67
CA THR A 205 -24.34 -4.94 -5.66
C THR A 205 -22.87 -4.82 -5.31
N GLU A 206 -22.39 -5.73 -4.47
CA GLU A 206 -20.96 -5.87 -4.20
C GLU A 206 -20.25 -6.45 -5.42
N ARG A 207 -19.07 -5.90 -5.72
CA ARG A 207 -18.19 -6.39 -6.78
C ARG A 207 -16.86 -6.80 -6.16
N TYR A 208 -16.37 -7.93 -6.64
CA TYR A 208 -15.11 -8.50 -6.18
C TYR A 208 -13.95 -7.96 -7.01
N GLY A 209 -12.85 -7.70 -6.33
CA GLY A 209 -11.52 -7.52 -6.92
C GLY A 209 -10.63 -8.71 -6.58
N TRP A 210 -9.41 -8.70 -7.10
CA TRP A 210 -8.43 -9.75 -6.89
C TRP A 210 -7.36 -9.31 -5.89
N MET A 211 -7.17 -10.10 -4.84
CA MET A 211 -6.16 -9.88 -3.82
C MET A 211 -5.16 -11.04 -3.83
N TYR A 212 -3.86 -10.75 -3.80
CA TYR A 212 -2.83 -11.78 -3.80
C TYR A 212 -2.59 -12.27 -2.37
N MET A 213 -3.11 -13.43 -2.00
CA MET A 213 -3.15 -13.96 -0.63
C MET A 213 -2.59 -15.38 -0.56
N TYR A 214 -2.22 -15.81 0.65
CA TYR A 214 -1.80 -17.18 0.91
C TYR A 214 -3.00 -18.07 1.22
N TYR A 215 -3.25 -19.08 0.40
CA TYR A 215 -4.44 -19.93 0.47
C TYR A 215 -4.14 -21.39 0.14
N LYS A 216 -5.06 -22.29 0.46
CA LYS A 216 -5.09 -23.68 -0.04
C LYS A 216 -6.41 -23.94 -0.78
N ARG A 217 -6.38 -24.86 -1.74
CA ARG A 217 -7.58 -25.27 -2.46
C ARG A 217 -8.42 -26.22 -1.60
N VAL A 218 -9.75 -26.10 -1.69
CA VAL A 218 -10.66 -26.94 -0.91
C VAL A 218 -10.84 -28.33 -1.54
N ASP A 219 -10.76 -28.42 -2.87
CA ASP A 219 -10.94 -29.68 -3.61
C ASP A 219 -9.74 -30.65 -3.49
N ASP A 220 -8.56 -30.13 -3.16
CA ASP A 220 -7.35 -30.93 -2.93
C ASP A 220 -6.69 -30.52 -1.60
N PRO A 221 -7.12 -31.09 -0.47
CA PRO A 221 -6.61 -30.73 0.84
C PRO A 221 -5.16 -31.19 1.08
N TYR A 222 -4.62 -32.07 0.23
CA TYR A 222 -3.22 -32.51 0.30
C TYR A 222 -2.29 -31.56 -0.44
N ARG A 223 -2.83 -30.67 -1.27
CA ARG A 223 -2.04 -29.66 -1.96
C ARG A 223 -1.46 -28.67 -0.97
N THR A 224 -0.17 -28.39 -1.10
CA THR A 224 0.50 -27.41 -0.25
C THR A 224 -0.10 -26.03 -0.47
N PRO A 225 -0.31 -25.23 0.60
CA PRO A 225 -0.81 -23.89 0.44
C PRO A 225 0.18 -23.03 -0.37
N GLN A 226 -0.37 -22.10 -1.14
CA GLN A 226 0.34 -21.31 -2.13
C GLN A 226 -0.13 -19.86 -2.13
N TRP A 227 0.67 -18.98 -2.71
CA TRP A 227 0.26 -17.60 -2.95
C TRP A 227 -0.42 -17.46 -4.31
N GLY A 228 -1.52 -16.73 -4.37
CA GLY A 228 -2.22 -16.44 -5.62
C GLY A 228 -3.37 -15.47 -5.45
N PHE A 229 -4.03 -15.14 -6.55
CA PHE A 229 -5.15 -14.21 -6.55
C PHE A 229 -6.44 -14.88 -6.08
N VAL A 230 -7.08 -14.28 -5.10
CA VAL A 230 -8.37 -14.69 -4.56
C VAL A 230 -9.36 -13.52 -4.59
N ALA A 231 -10.65 -13.83 -4.70
CA ALA A 231 -11.68 -12.82 -4.75
C ALA A 231 -11.90 -12.16 -3.38
N ALA A 232 -11.97 -10.82 -3.37
CA ALA A 232 -12.25 -10.01 -2.19
C ALA A 232 -13.22 -8.86 -2.52
N PRO A 233 -14.20 -8.51 -1.67
CA PRO A 233 -15.11 -7.41 -1.95
C PRO A 233 -14.36 -6.08 -2.04
N HIS A 234 -14.49 -5.40 -3.19
CA HIS A 234 -13.65 -4.24 -3.56
C HIS A 234 -14.43 -2.97 -3.86
N HIS A 235 -15.69 -3.04 -4.31
CA HIS A 235 -16.49 -1.83 -4.49
C HIS A 235 -17.99 -2.16 -4.57
N CYS A 236 -18.81 -1.13 -4.36
CA CYS A 236 -20.23 -1.17 -4.61
C CYS A 236 -20.57 -0.54 -5.95
N ALA A 237 -21.38 -1.23 -6.73
CA ALA A 237 -21.86 -0.74 -8.01
C ALA A 237 -23.37 -0.85 -8.09
N CYS A 238 -24.01 0.18 -8.65
CA CYS A 238 -25.41 0.12 -8.98
C CYS A 238 -25.62 -0.73 -10.23
N LYS A 239 -26.37 -1.82 -10.11
CA LYS A 239 -26.86 -2.61 -11.23
C LYS A 239 -28.23 -2.05 -11.62
N ILE A 240 -28.43 -1.79 -12.91
CA ILE A 240 -29.69 -1.26 -13.46
C ILE A 240 -30.27 -2.24 -14.48
N THR A 241 -31.58 -2.42 -14.45
CA THR A 241 -32.34 -3.27 -15.37
C THR A 241 -33.50 -2.46 -15.94
N PRO A 242 -33.65 -2.32 -17.26
CA PRO A 242 -34.81 -1.64 -17.85
C PRO A 242 -36.11 -2.39 -17.52
N LYS A 243 -37.15 -1.68 -17.07
CA LYS A 243 -38.48 -2.28 -16.83
C LYS A 243 -39.21 -2.62 -18.12
N TYR A 244 -38.87 -1.94 -19.20
CA TYR A 244 -39.46 -2.13 -20.52
C TYR A 244 -38.34 -2.16 -21.55
N ILE A 245 -38.24 -3.29 -22.26
CA ILE A 245 -37.41 -3.44 -23.44
C ILE A 245 -38.42 -3.58 -24.60
N PRO A 246 -38.62 -2.57 -25.46
CA PRO A 246 -39.44 -2.76 -26.64
C PRO A 246 -38.80 -3.85 -27.50
N ASP A 247 -39.61 -4.80 -27.98
CA ASP A 247 -39.16 -5.89 -28.85
C ASP A 247 -38.37 -5.31 -30.04
N SER A 248 -37.10 -5.70 -30.14
CA SER A 248 -36.18 -5.34 -31.22
C SER A 248 -36.32 -6.25 -32.41
#